data_AF-A0ABD3MFR8-F1
#
_entry.id   AF-A0ABD3MFR8-F1
#
_cell.length_a   1.000
_cell.length_b   1.000
_cell.length_c   1.000
_cell.angle_alpha   90.00
_cell.angle_beta   90.00
_cell.angle_gamma   90.00
#
_symmetry.space_group_name_H-M   'P 1'
#
loop_
_entity.id
_entity.type
_entity.pdbx_description
1 polymer ?
#
loop_
_entity_poly.entity_id
_entity_poly.type
_entity_poly.pdbx_seq_one_letter_code
_entity_poly.pdbx_strand_id
1 'polypeptide(L)'
;MGQMSSHSKTFPPPAVMGTESIMSPKAHGTSNVPVQQNLRWSCDRNLADRICNFNRHYAEHSGYFQEMPEFLKETKDTSSNGGVITYYDSNTGKPLFTAPRGRTMEEFLQESRAHGWPSFRDDEVNWEHVRVLPNGETVSVDGTHLGHNLPDRKGSRYCINLVCVAGRPTEEAGTC
;
A
#
# COMPACT_ATOMS: atom_id res chain seq x y z
N MET A 1 22.99 -31.81 4.78
CA MET A 1 21.71 -31.20 5.22
C MET A 1 22.05 -29.93 5.98
N GLY A 2 22.22 -28.81 5.28
CA GLY A 2 22.52 -27.52 5.91
C GLY A 2 21.23 -26.79 6.24
N GLN A 3 21.00 -26.50 7.52
CA GLN A 3 19.93 -25.61 7.96
C GLN A 3 20.15 -24.23 7.33
N MET A 4 19.30 -23.85 6.37
CA MET A 4 19.12 -22.46 6.00
C MET A 4 18.33 -21.79 7.12
N SER A 5 19.03 -21.31 8.15
CA SER A 5 18.46 -20.37 9.12
C SER A 5 18.31 -19.01 8.42
N SER A 6 17.24 -18.85 7.64
CA SER A 6 16.80 -17.52 7.23
C SER A 6 16.42 -16.79 8.51
N HIS A 7 17.22 -15.81 8.90
CA HIS A 7 16.84 -14.91 9.97
C HIS A 7 15.66 -14.09 9.45
N SER A 8 14.44 -14.55 9.75
CA SER A 8 13.21 -13.83 9.44
C SER A 8 13.29 -12.47 10.14
N LYS A 9 13.45 -11.39 9.37
CA LYS A 9 13.51 -10.05 9.94
C LYS A 9 12.17 -9.73 10.59
N THR A 10 12.20 -9.34 11.85
CA THR A 10 11.03 -8.81 12.55
C THR A 10 11.07 -7.30 12.51
N PHE A 11 9.96 -6.66 12.15
CA PHE A 11 9.81 -5.21 12.25
C PHE A 11 9.17 -4.88 13.61
N PRO A 12 9.67 -3.86 14.33
CA PRO A 12 9.16 -3.54 15.65
C PRO A 12 7.73 -2.99 15.57
N PRO A 13 6.95 -3.08 16.66
CA PRO A 13 5.68 -2.39 16.78
C PRO A 13 5.80 -0.90 16.44
N PRO A 14 4.75 -0.29 15.86
CA PRO A 14 3.40 -0.84 15.69
C PRO A 14 3.20 -1.74 14.47
N ALA A 15 4.25 -2.01 13.68
CA ALA A 15 4.15 -2.91 12.53
C ALA A 15 3.61 -4.30 12.94
N VAL A 16 2.55 -4.75 12.27
CA VAL A 16 1.97 -6.08 12.49
C VAL A 16 2.55 -7.06 11.48
N MET A 17 3.28 -8.06 12.00
CA MET A 17 3.91 -9.09 11.16
C MET A 17 2.87 -10.03 10.55
N GLY A 18 3.07 -10.39 9.28
CA GLY A 18 2.35 -11.43 8.57
C GLY A 18 3.22 -12.65 8.27
N THR A 19 2.60 -13.75 7.87
CA THR A 19 3.28 -14.95 7.40
C THR A 19 3.28 -15.02 5.88
N GLU A 20 4.27 -15.70 5.30
CA GLU A 20 4.35 -15.93 3.84
C GLU A 20 3.10 -16.61 3.27
N SER A 21 2.32 -17.32 4.09
CA SER A 21 1.07 -17.95 3.67
C SER A 21 0.01 -16.95 3.19
N ILE A 22 0.05 -15.69 3.64
CA ILE A 22 -0.84 -14.62 3.14
C ILE A 22 -0.68 -14.45 1.62
N MET A 23 0.52 -14.65 1.10
CA MET A 23 0.83 -14.48 -0.33
C MET A 23 0.92 -15.82 -1.08
N SER A 24 0.41 -16.91 -0.50
CA SER A 24 0.28 -18.17 -1.22
C SER A 24 -0.69 -18.03 -2.40
N PRO A 25 -0.49 -18.81 -3.49
CA PRO A 25 -1.38 -18.79 -4.63
C PRO A 25 -2.85 -18.99 -4.23
N LYS A 26 -3.73 -18.21 -4.86
CA LYS A 26 -5.19 -18.22 -4.71
C LYS A 26 -5.84 -18.27 -6.10
N ALA A 27 -7.13 -17.95 -6.17
CA ALA A 27 -7.89 -17.97 -7.43
C ALA A 27 -7.35 -16.99 -8.49
N HIS A 28 -6.71 -15.88 -8.10
CA HIS A 28 -6.15 -14.89 -9.00
C HIS A 28 -4.78 -14.41 -8.50
N GLY A 29 -3.73 -15.16 -8.86
CA GLY A 29 -2.38 -14.88 -8.39
C GLY A 29 -2.26 -15.08 -6.87
N THR A 30 -1.88 -14.05 -6.14
CA THR A 30 -1.84 -14.07 -4.67
C THR A 30 -3.14 -13.63 -4.00
N SER A 31 -4.17 -13.23 -4.77
CA SER A 31 -5.46 -12.76 -4.27
C SER A 31 -6.63 -13.66 -4.72
N ASN A 32 -7.78 -13.57 -4.05
CA ASN A 32 -8.98 -14.32 -4.48
C ASN A 32 -9.71 -13.67 -5.66
N VAL A 33 -9.52 -12.37 -5.88
CA VAL A 33 -10.21 -11.56 -6.89
C VAL A 33 -9.21 -10.70 -7.64
N PRO A 34 -9.47 -10.33 -8.91
CA PRO A 34 -8.67 -9.32 -9.62
C PRO A 34 -8.87 -7.92 -9.03
N VAL A 35 -8.05 -6.97 -9.47
CA VAL A 35 -8.30 -5.55 -9.16
C VAL A 35 -9.67 -5.08 -9.69
N GLN A 36 -10.29 -4.16 -8.95
CA GLN A 36 -11.54 -3.49 -9.31
C GLN A 36 -11.48 -2.89 -10.72
N GLN A 37 -12.63 -2.79 -11.38
CA GLN A 37 -12.70 -2.26 -12.76
C GLN A 37 -12.48 -0.75 -12.82
N ASN A 38 -12.97 -0.02 -11.82
CA ASN A 38 -13.03 1.43 -11.78
C ASN A 38 -12.09 2.02 -10.70
N LEU A 39 -10.78 1.76 -10.85
CA LEU A 39 -9.77 2.32 -9.95
C LEU A 39 -9.83 3.85 -9.91
N ARG A 40 -9.46 4.42 -8.76
CA ARG A 40 -9.31 5.86 -8.54
C ARG A 40 -8.14 6.40 -9.34
N TRP A 41 -8.18 7.70 -9.55
CA TRP A 41 -7.11 8.49 -10.16
C TRP A 41 -6.72 8.05 -11.57
N SER A 42 -7.62 7.37 -12.27
CA SER A 42 -7.37 6.79 -13.59
C SER A 42 -6.13 5.88 -13.65
N CYS A 43 -5.82 5.20 -12.54
CA CYS A 43 -4.73 4.24 -12.46
C CYS A 43 -4.90 3.11 -13.49
N ASP A 44 -3.78 2.70 -14.12
CA ASP A 44 -3.77 1.65 -15.15
C ASP A 44 -4.12 0.31 -14.51
N ARG A 45 -5.27 -0.24 -14.91
CA ARG A 45 -5.80 -1.48 -14.37
C ARG A 45 -4.96 -2.71 -14.69
N ASN A 46 -4.34 -2.78 -15.88
CA ASN A 46 -3.51 -3.92 -16.27
C ASN A 46 -2.19 -3.92 -15.48
N LEU A 47 -1.61 -2.74 -15.31
CA LEU A 47 -0.46 -2.53 -14.45
C LEU A 47 -0.80 -2.89 -13.00
N ALA A 48 -1.94 -2.41 -12.49
CA ALA A 48 -2.43 -2.72 -11.16
C ALA A 48 -2.60 -4.23 -10.97
N ASP A 49 -3.27 -4.92 -11.90
CA ASP A 49 -3.53 -6.36 -11.77
C ASP A 49 -2.24 -7.18 -11.72
N ARG A 50 -1.28 -6.83 -12.57
CA ARG A 50 0.05 -7.45 -12.57
C ARG A 50 0.78 -7.24 -11.24
N ILE A 51 0.82 -6.00 -10.74
CA ILE A 51 1.57 -5.66 -9.53
C ILE A 51 0.88 -6.24 -8.28
N CYS A 52 -0.44 -6.11 -8.17
CA CYS A 52 -1.19 -6.58 -7.00
C CYS A 52 -1.13 -8.10 -6.83
N ASN A 53 -1.17 -8.86 -7.93
CA ASN A 53 -1.51 -10.28 -7.89
C ASN A 53 -0.41 -11.22 -8.40
N PHE A 54 0.45 -10.74 -9.30
CA PHE A 54 1.38 -11.60 -10.04
C PHE A 54 2.84 -11.17 -9.90
N ASN A 55 3.13 -10.18 -9.05
CA ASN A 55 4.47 -9.66 -8.83
C ASN A 55 4.67 -9.30 -7.35
N ARG A 56 5.71 -9.87 -6.75
CA ARG A 56 6.07 -9.66 -5.33
C ARG A 56 7.41 -8.95 -5.13
N HIS A 57 8.08 -8.58 -6.22
CA HIS A 57 9.45 -8.06 -6.19
C HIS A 57 9.62 -6.70 -6.87
N TYR A 58 8.78 -6.40 -7.85
CA TYR A 58 8.82 -5.14 -8.58
C TYR A 58 7.70 -4.19 -8.13
N ALA A 59 7.84 -2.94 -8.52
CA ALA A 59 6.85 -1.89 -8.30
C ALA A 59 6.40 -1.29 -9.64
N GLU A 60 5.40 -0.42 -9.61
CA GLU A 60 5.18 0.58 -10.65
C GLU A 60 6.42 1.48 -10.76
N HIS A 61 6.58 2.22 -11.85
CA HIS A 61 7.77 3.07 -11.98
C HIS A 61 7.77 4.19 -10.94
N SER A 62 8.98 4.58 -10.50
CA SER A 62 9.16 5.70 -9.59
C SER A 62 8.55 6.97 -10.17
N GLY A 63 7.70 7.63 -9.40
CA GLY A 63 7.00 8.84 -9.82
C GLY A 63 5.66 8.61 -10.52
N TYR A 64 5.18 7.37 -10.65
CA TYR A 64 3.86 7.08 -11.26
C TYR A 64 2.74 7.98 -10.70
N PHE A 65 2.69 8.16 -9.38
CA PHE A 65 1.69 9.04 -8.73
C PHE A 65 1.75 10.50 -9.17
N GLN A 66 2.92 10.98 -9.62
CA GLN A 66 3.11 12.35 -10.09
C GLN A 66 2.56 12.55 -11.50
N GLU A 67 2.29 11.46 -12.22
CA GLU A 67 1.67 11.49 -13.55
C GLU A 67 0.14 11.44 -13.47
N MET A 68 -0.44 11.17 -12.29
CA MET A 68 -1.89 11.03 -12.09
C MET A 68 -2.52 12.39 -11.72
N PRO A 69 -3.19 13.11 -12.64
CA PRO A 69 -3.66 14.47 -12.38
C PRO A 69 -4.76 14.51 -11.32
N GLU A 70 -5.62 13.49 -11.30
CA GLU A 70 -6.67 13.33 -10.30
C GLU A 70 -6.12 13.12 -8.89
N PHE A 71 -5.04 12.34 -8.75
CA PHE A 71 -4.35 12.14 -7.47
C PHE A 71 -3.76 13.46 -6.96
N LEU A 72 -3.03 14.15 -7.83
CA LEU A 72 -2.42 15.44 -7.49
C LEU A 72 -3.47 16.49 -7.12
N LYS A 73 -4.59 16.54 -7.85
CA LYS A 73 -5.70 17.42 -7.50
C LYS A 73 -6.27 17.09 -6.12
N GLU A 74 -6.58 15.83 -5.84
CA GLU A 74 -7.15 15.43 -4.54
C GLU A 74 -6.20 15.76 -3.38
N THR A 75 -4.90 15.50 -3.54
CA THR A 75 -3.91 15.83 -2.50
C THR A 75 -3.79 17.35 -2.27
N LYS A 76 -3.90 18.18 -3.32
CA LYS A 76 -3.92 19.64 -3.20
C LYS A 76 -5.18 20.15 -2.50
N ASP A 77 -6.34 19.63 -2.88
CA ASP A 77 -7.62 19.99 -2.26
C ASP A 77 -7.63 19.58 -0.77
N THR A 78 -7.11 18.40 -0.46
CA THR A 78 -6.94 17.88 0.91
C THR A 78 -5.95 18.72 1.72
N SER A 79 -4.83 19.13 1.12
CA SER A 79 -3.86 20.01 1.78
C SER A 79 -4.49 21.37 2.14
N SER A 80 -5.34 21.89 1.26
CA SER A 80 -5.97 23.21 1.43
C SER A 80 -7.05 23.24 2.52
N ASN A 81 -7.69 22.09 2.80
CA ASN A 81 -8.75 21.99 3.81
C ASN A 81 -8.31 21.28 5.11
N GLY A 82 -7.04 20.89 5.22
CA GLY A 82 -6.51 20.17 6.38
C GLY A 82 -7.08 18.75 6.55
N GLY A 83 -7.61 18.15 5.48
CA GLY A 83 -8.23 16.84 5.48
C GLY A 83 -7.23 15.68 5.38
N VAL A 84 -7.77 14.49 5.15
CA VAL A 84 -7.00 13.26 4.91
C VAL A 84 -7.59 12.47 3.74
N ILE A 85 -6.76 11.64 3.11
CA ILE A 85 -7.15 10.69 2.07
C ILE A 85 -7.13 9.29 2.68
N THR A 86 -8.22 8.54 2.51
CA THR A 86 -8.23 7.09 2.74
C THR A 86 -7.86 6.37 1.45
N TYR A 87 -6.93 5.43 1.55
CA TYR A 87 -6.38 4.65 0.46
C TYR A 87 -6.90 3.21 0.57
N TYR A 88 -7.48 2.69 -0.50
CA TYR A 88 -8.23 1.42 -0.46
C TYR A 88 -7.56 0.37 -1.31
N ASP A 89 -7.56 -0.88 -0.84
CA ASP A 89 -7.06 -2.04 -1.59
C ASP A 89 -7.70 -2.10 -2.98
N SER A 90 -6.86 -2.08 -4.02
CA SER A 90 -7.33 -2.14 -5.40
C SER A 90 -8.07 -3.43 -5.74
N ASN A 91 -7.88 -4.51 -4.98
CA ASN A 91 -8.61 -5.77 -5.16
C ASN A 91 -9.96 -5.76 -4.42
N THR A 92 -9.94 -5.39 -3.14
CA THR A 92 -11.08 -5.63 -2.23
C THR A 92 -11.87 -4.38 -1.86
N GLY A 93 -11.27 -3.21 -1.97
CA GLY A 93 -11.85 -1.95 -1.50
C GLY A 93 -11.74 -1.72 0.01
N LYS A 94 -10.98 -2.56 0.75
CA LYS A 94 -10.76 -2.36 2.19
C LYS A 94 -9.83 -1.17 2.46
N PRO A 95 -10.03 -0.39 3.54
CA PRO A 95 -9.23 0.79 3.84
C PRO A 95 -7.85 0.40 4.38
N LEU A 96 -6.80 0.52 3.56
CA LEU A 96 -5.44 0.09 3.91
C LEU A 96 -4.62 1.17 4.61
N PHE A 97 -4.76 2.42 4.17
CA PHE A 97 -4.02 3.56 4.73
C PHE A 97 -4.90 4.81 4.85
N THR A 98 -4.53 5.71 5.74
CA THR A 98 -5.11 7.06 5.84
C THR A 98 -4.00 8.07 6.06
N ALA A 99 -3.78 8.98 5.10
CA ALA A 99 -2.72 9.97 5.17
C ALA A 99 -3.21 11.38 4.77
N PRO A 100 -2.61 12.44 5.35
CA PRO A 100 -1.54 12.39 6.34
C PRO A 100 -2.05 12.14 7.77
N ARG A 101 -1.20 11.62 8.66
CA ARG A 101 -1.42 11.62 10.12
C ARG A 101 -0.13 11.96 10.84
N GLY A 102 -0.20 12.83 11.86
CA GLY A 102 0.99 13.31 12.58
C GLY A 102 1.93 14.21 11.75
N ARG A 103 1.51 14.61 10.55
CA ARG A 103 2.20 15.50 9.61
C ARG A 103 1.21 16.18 8.68
N THR A 104 1.69 17.11 7.87
CA THR A 104 0.92 17.77 6.81
C THR A 104 0.89 16.93 5.53
N MET A 105 -0.07 17.22 4.64
CA MET A 105 -0.15 16.59 3.33
C MET A 105 1.08 16.94 2.47
N GLU A 106 1.63 18.15 2.64
CA GLU A 106 2.86 18.55 1.95
C GLU A 106 4.06 17.72 2.40
N GLU A 107 4.21 17.46 3.70
CA GLU A 107 5.28 16.58 4.21
C GLU A 107 5.12 15.13 3.73
N PHE A 108 3.88 14.63 3.64
CA PHE A 108 3.58 13.32 3.02
C PHE A 108 4.03 13.29 1.56
N LEU A 109 3.65 14.29 0.76
CA LEU A 109 4.02 14.36 -0.66
C LEU A 109 5.52 14.59 -0.86
N GLN A 110 6.16 15.39 -0.02
CA GLN A 110 7.60 15.63 -0.08
C GLN A 110 8.38 14.34 0.14
N GLU A 111 8.02 13.57 1.17
CA GLU A 111 8.64 12.27 1.44
C GLU A 111 8.35 11.28 0.30
N SER A 112 7.12 11.26 -0.21
CA SER A 112 6.73 10.39 -1.32
C SER A 112 7.52 10.71 -2.60
N ARG A 113 7.74 11.99 -2.91
CA ARG A 113 8.58 12.43 -4.06
C ARG A 113 10.05 12.07 -3.87
N ALA A 114 10.59 12.21 -2.66
CA ALA A 114 11.98 11.88 -2.37
C ALA A 114 12.28 10.39 -2.57
N HIS A 115 11.27 9.53 -2.40
CA HIS A 115 11.43 8.08 -2.50
C HIS A 115 10.80 7.44 -3.74
N GLY A 116 10.01 8.18 -4.51
CA GLY A 116 9.43 7.72 -5.77
C GLY A 116 8.02 7.14 -5.67
N TRP A 117 7.54 6.81 -4.47
CA TRP A 117 6.23 6.20 -4.23
C TRP A 117 5.55 6.84 -3.02
N PRO A 118 4.21 6.84 -2.96
CA PRO A 118 3.47 7.10 -1.72
C PRO A 118 4.13 6.42 -0.53
N SER A 119 4.61 7.23 0.42
CA SER A 119 5.45 6.77 1.52
C SER A 119 4.74 6.99 2.84
N PHE A 120 4.17 5.93 3.40
CA PHE A 120 3.37 5.98 4.63
C PHE A 120 4.23 5.74 5.87
N ARG A 121 3.79 6.31 7.00
CA ARG A 121 4.33 6.06 8.34
C ARG A 121 3.35 5.23 9.16
N ASP A 122 3.82 4.70 10.28
CA ASP A 122 3.11 3.76 11.13
C ASP A 122 1.68 4.20 11.52
N ASP A 123 1.49 5.48 11.85
CA ASP A 123 0.19 6.05 12.23
C ASP A 123 -0.80 6.16 11.05
N GLU A 124 -0.32 6.01 9.82
CA GLU A 124 -1.12 6.10 8.59
C GLU A 124 -1.55 4.70 8.10
N VAL A 125 -1.12 3.61 8.75
CA VAL A 125 -1.44 2.24 8.35
C VAL A 125 -2.65 1.71 9.10
N ASN A 126 -3.60 1.11 8.38
CA ASN A 126 -4.65 0.31 9.00
C ASN A 126 -4.17 -1.12 9.26
N TRP A 127 -3.71 -1.36 10.49
CA TRP A 127 -3.21 -2.66 10.92
C TRP A 127 -4.27 -3.77 11.02
N GLU A 128 -5.56 -3.47 10.85
CA GLU A 128 -6.59 -4.51 10.66
C GLU A 128 -6.44 -5.20 9.29
N HIS A 129 -5.96 -4.47 8.28
CA HIS A 129 -5.93 -4.92 6.88
C HIS A 129 -4.53 -5.02 6.27
N VAL A 130 -3.49 -4.51 6.93
CA VAL A 130 -2.10 -4.51 6.41
C VAL A 130 -1.18 -5.39 7.26
N ARG A 131 -0.26 -6.10 6.62
CA ARG A 131 0.80 -6.88 7.26
C ARG A 131 2.16 -6.60 6.64
N VAL A 132 3.22 -6.77 7.44
CA VAL A 132 4.61 -6.76 6.96
C VAL A 132 5.18 -8.17 7.04
N LEU A 133 5.70 -8.67 5.93
CA LEU A 133 6.34 -9.99 5.86
C LEU A 133 7.82 -9.92 6.29
N PRO A 134 8.46 -11.05 6.62
CA PRO A 134 9.84 -11.06 7.09
C PRO A 134 10.89 -10.52 6.11
N ASN A 135 10.57 -10.45 4.81
CA ASN A 135 11.43 -9.82 3.81
C ASN A 135 11.20 -8.29 3.69
N GLY A 136 10.26 -7.73 4.44
CA GLY A 136 9.84 -6.33 4.37
C GLY A 136 8.71 -6.06 3.38
N GLU A 137 8.23 -7.07 2.65
CA GLU A 137 7.07 -6.92 1.77
C GLU A 137 5.84 -6.52 2.59
N THR A 138 5.16 -5.46 2.15
CA THR A 138 3.94 -4.96 2.76
C THR A 138 2.76 -5.42 1.91
N VAL A 139 1.80 -6.08 2.55
CA VAL A 139 0.70 -6.79 1.88
C VAL A 139 -0.63 -6.51 2.56
N SER A 140 -1.73 -6.64 1.82
CA SER A 140 -3.05 -6.73 2.46
C SER A 140 -3.25 -8.13 3.07
N VAL A 141 -4.11 -8.23 4.07
CA VAL A 141 -4.48 -9.53 4.67
C VAL A 141 -5.15 -10.49 3.67
N ASP A 142 -5.67 -9.97 2.56
CA ASP A 142 -6.32 -10.74 1.50
C ASP A 142 -5.36 -11.22 0.40
N GLY A 143 -4.09 -10.80 0.47
CA GLY A 143 -3.03 -11.26 -0.44
C GLY A 143 -2.67 -10.28 -1.56
N THR A 144 -3.07 -9.01 -1.47
CA THR A 144 -2.62 -7.96 -2.39
C THR A 144 -1.18 -7.57 -2.05
N HIS A 145 -0.28 -7.63 -3.03
CA HIS A 145 1.04 -7.00 -2.91
C HIS A 145 0.89 -5.47 -2.93
N LEU A 146 1.36 -4.78 -1.90
CA LEU A 146 1.23 -3.32 -1.79
C LEU A 146 2.54 -2.61 -2.06
N GLY A 147 3.65 -3.14 -1.55
CA GLY A 147 4.97 -2.53 -1.65
C GLY A 147 5.89 -3.07 -0.56
N HIS A 148 6.72 -2.22 0.04
CA HIS A 148 7.71 -2.65 1.04
C HIS A 148 7.90 -1.64 2.18
N ASN A 149 8.11 -2.17 3.40
CA ASN A 149 8.64 -1.41 4.53
C ASN A 149 10.16 -1.29 4.38
N LEU A 150 10.61 -0.05 4.21
CA LEU A 150 12.01 0.34 4.02
C LEU A 150 12.42 1.34 5.10
N PRO A 151 12.63 0.89 6.36
CA PRO A 151 12.88 1.77 7.49
C PRO A 151 14.06 2.71 7.26
N ASP A 152 13.94 3.92 7.80
CA ASP A 152 14.97 4.94 7.80
C ASP A 152 15.21 5.46 9.22
N ARG A 153 15.93 6.59 9.36
CA ARG A 153 16.21 7.20 10.67
C ARG A 153 14.96 7.67 11.42
N LYS A 154 13.80 7.78 10.76
CA LYS A 154 12.52 8.18 11.36
C LYS A 154 11.64 6.98 11.74
N GLY A 155 12.10 5.75 11.50
CA GLY A 155 11.35 4.52 11.76
C GLY A 155 10.86 3.85 10.48
N SER A 156 9.76 3.09 10.57
CA SER A 156 9.17 2.40 9.42
C SER A 156 8.75 3.38 8.33
N ARG A 157 8.90 2.95 7.07
CA ARG A 157 8.50 3.73 5.89
C ARG A 157 7.99 2.79 4.83
N TYR A 158 6.68 2.81 4.62
CA TYR A 158 6.01 1.92 3.69
C TYR A 158 5.97 2.59 2.32
N CYS A 159 6.87 2.19 1.42
CA CYS A 159 6.83 2.55 0.00
C CYS A 159 5.74 1.71 -0.66
N ILE A 160 4.64 2.33 -1.06
CA ILE A 160 3.46 1.62 -1.57
C ILE A 160 3.17 2.06 -3.00
N ASN A 161 2.89 1.08 -3.87
CA ASN A 161 2.45 1.30 -5.23
C ASN A 161 1.07 2.01 -5.21
N LEU A 162 0.94 3.15 -5.88
CA LEU A 162 -0.33 3.86 -5.99
C LEU A 162 -1.39 2.95 -6.62
N VAL A 163 -1.04 2.20 -7.66
CA VAL A 163 -1.98 1.28 -8.33
C VAL A 163 -2.54 0.18 -7.41
N CYS A 164 -1.88 -0.12 -6.28
CA CYS A 164 -2.32 -1.14 -5.32
C CYS A 164 -3.26 -0.58 -4.24
N VAL A 165 -3.37 0.75 -4.16
CA VAL A 165 -4.20 1.46 -3.18
C VAL A 165 -5.19 2.43 -3.83
N ALA A 166 -5.49 2.19 -5.10
CA ALA A 166 -6.40 2.96 -5.93
C ALA A 166 -7.82 2.35 -5.94
N GLY A 167 -8.15 1.44 -5.03
CA GLY A 167 -9.49 0.89 -4.90
C GLY A 167 -10.53 1.95 -4.52
N ARG A 168 -11.79 1.55 -4.62
CA ARG A 168 -12.95 2.25 -4.09
C ARG A 168 -13.55 1.44 -2.95
N PRO A 169 -14.13 2.09 -1.92
CA PRO A 169 -14.80 1.38 -0.84
C PRO A 169 -15.94 0.53 -1.41
N THR A 170 -16.06 -0.70 -0.91
CA THR A 170 -17.20 -1.59 -1.14
C THR A 170 -18.16 -1.51 0.05
N GLU A 171 -19.43 -1.90 -0.12
CA GLU A 171 -20.47 -1.72 0.91
C GLU A 171 -20.13 -2.38 2.27
N GLU A 172 -19.30 -3.43 2.28
CA GLU A 172 -18.80 -4.04 3.53
C GLU A 172 -17.81 -3.15 4.31
N ALA A 173 -17.19 -2.16 3.67
CA ALA A 173 -16.29 -1.19 4.31
C ALA A 173 -17.00 0.08 4.82
N GLY A 174 -18.32 0.18 4.64
CA GLY A 174 -19.11 1.42 4.87
C GLY A 174 -20.06 1.41 6.06
N THR A 175 -20.23 0.29 6.77
CA THR A 175 -21.10 0.24 7.95
C THR A 175 -20.35 0.61 9.22
N CYS A 176 -20.51 1.86 9.64
CA CYS A 176 -20.43 2.27 11.04
C CYS A 176 -21.78 2.10 11.74
#